data_AF-A0AA36GMW5-F1
#
_entry.id   AF-A0AA36GMW5-F1
#
_cell.length_a   1.000
_cell.length_b   1.000
_cell.length_c   1.000
_cell.angle_alpha   90.00
_cell.angle_beta   90.00
_cell.angle_gamma   90.00
#
_symmetry.space_group_name_H-M   'P 1'
#
loop_
_entity.id
_entity.type
_entity.pdbx_description
1 polymer ?
#
loop_
_entity_poly.entity_id
_entity_poly.type
_entity_poly.pdbx_seq_one_letter_code
_entity_poly.pdbx_strand_id
1 'polypeptide(L)'
;MKDGCQTDQTGCGRRKFTSSASAPSTSKVTLDQLKSTNPRIVNTTLLKLKSMLRSRQSIERFMDPQSQKFSAVVDIFLQAATELANKTPESLSILKQSISIIANCCNYSISACLKMTAQRIAFTHIAVRIFESGTLAQDCKTSMARLVANMCAHKESAMCVASNPSLVDRLVLLLETDDASATQALRAIRGLIACSYIKEPLAEVMGDFTVLYWQIARLQGIDHRESRLNPAPSFRISLPAVFPSAYER
;
A
#
# COMPACT_ATOMS: atom_id res chain seq x y z
N MET A 1 30.96 -6.56 -78.38
CA MET A 1 30.68 -7.40 -77.20
C MET A 1 29.76 -6.61 -76.29
N LYS A 2 28.56 -7.18 -76.07
CA LYS A 2 27.66 -7.09 -74.90
C LYS A 2 27.57 -5.76 -74.13
N ASP A 3 26.42 -5.09 -74.23
CA ASP A 3 25.34 -5.06 -73.21
C ASP A 3 25.69 -4.00 -72.14
N GLY A 4 25.02 -2.86 -72.01
CA GLY A 4 23.58 -2.68 -71.92
C GLY A 4 23.18 -2.55 -70.45
N CYS A 5 22.90 -1.33 -69.97
CA CYS A 5 21.98 -1.11 -68.85
C CYS A 5 21.53 0.36 -68.79
N GLN A 6 20.32 0.60 -69.30
CA GLN A 6 19.47 1.73 -68.96
C GLN A 6 18.83 1.48 -67.58
N THR A 7 18.58 2.53 -66.80
CA THR A 7 17.27 2.69 -66.16
C THR A 7 16.99 4.14 -65.80
N ASP A 8 15.76 4.51 -66.12
CA ASP A 8 15.17 5.84 -66.16
C ASP A 8 14.69 6.37 -64.81
N GLN A 9 14.71 7.70 -64.76
CA GLN A 9 13.70 8.63 -64.25
C GLN A 9 12.49 8.06 -63.49
N THR A 10 12.21 8.64 -62.32
CA THR A 10 10.92 9.34 -62.07
C THR A 10 10.94 10.07 -60.74
N GLY A 11 11.09 11.39 -60.79
CA GLY A 11 10.79 12.29 -59.70
C GLY A 11 9.34 12.78 -59.81
N CYS A 12 8.53 12.56 -58.77
CA CYS A 12 7.30 13.32 -58.56
C CYS A 12 6.78 13.11 -57.14
N GLY A 13 6.18 14.13 -56.54
CA GLY A 13 5.14 13.92 -55.52
C GLY A 13 5.43 14.42 -54.10
N ARG A 14 5.40 15.74 -53.95
CA ARG A 14 5.12 16.48 -52.70
C ARG A 14 3.92 15.86 -51.94
N ARG A 15 4.13 15.32 -50.74
CA ARG A 15 3.05 15.10 -49.75
C ARG A 15 3.43 15.75 -48.41
N LYS A 16 2.78 16.87 -48.12
CA LYS A 16 2.64 17.38 -46.76
C LYS A 16 1.82 16.35 -45.97
N PHE A 17 2.49 15.53 -45.18
CA PHE A 17 1.82 14.83 -44.08
C PHE A 17 1.63 15.85 -42.96
N THR A 18 0.41 16.36 -42.83
CA THR A 18 -0.05 16.97 -41.58
C THR A 18 -0.16 15.85 -40.56
N SER A 19 0.89 15.67 -39.75
CA SER A 19 0.89 14.80 -38.58
C SER A 19 0.02 15.40 -37.49
N SER A 20 -1.31 15.33 -37.65
CA SER A 20 -2.24 15.42 -36.52
C SER A 20 -2.38 14.04 -35.87
N ALA A 21 -1.26 13.51 -35.36
CA ALA A 21 -1.31 12.44 -34.37
C ALA A 21 -1.57 13.09 -33.03
N SER A 22 -2.85 13.17 -32.69
CA SER A 22 -3.36 13.54 -31.37
C SER A 22 -2.59 12.76 -30.31
N ALA A 23 -1.74 13.46 -29.55
CA ALA A 23 -1.15 12.95 -28.34
C ALA A 23 -2.25 12.39 -27.44
N PRO A 24 -2.01 11.27 -26.73
CA PRO A 24 -2.98 10.76 -25.77
C PRO A 24 -3.14 11.83 -24.69
N SER A 25 -4.28 12.52 -24.72
CA SER A 25 -4.63 13.50 -23.71
C SER A 25 -4.60 12.78 -22.37
N THR A 26 -3.58 13.08 -21.58
CA THR A 26 -3.38 12.49 -20.25
C THR A 26 -4.46 13.11 -19.37
N SER A 27 -5.68 12.55 -19.44
CA SER A 27 -6.87 13.13 -18.83
C SER A 27 -6.62 13.26 -17.33
N LYS A 28 -6.39 14.50 -16.88
CA LYS A 28 -6.09 14.84 -15.51
C LYS A 28 -7.27 14.46 -14.62
N VAL A 29 -7.04 13.66 -13.57
CA VAL A 29 -8.05 13.37 -12.56
C VAL A 29 -8.41 14.65 -11.80
N THR A 30 -9.68 15.05 -11.84
CA THR A 30 -10.19 16.24 -11.15
C THR A 30 -10.77 15.90 -9.78
N LEU A 31 -10.87 16.90 -8.90
CA LEU A 31 -11.45 16.72 -7.57
C LEU A 31 -12.96 16.41 -7.65
N ASP A 32 -13.66 17.02 -8.60
CA ASP A 32 -15.11 16.85 -8.78
C ASP A 32 -15.48 15.42 -9.17
N GLN A 33 -14.61 14.74 -9.93
CA GLN A 33 -14.78 13.33 -10.27
C GLN A 33 -14.65 12.41 -9.05
N LEU A 34 -13.76 12.74 -8.11
CA LEU A 34 -13.63 12.00 -6.85
C LEU A 34 -14.81 12.27 -5.91
N LYS A 35 -15.36 13.48 -5.90
CA LYS A 35 -16.53 13.87 -5.10
C LYS A 35 -17.88 13.54 -5.75
N SER A 36 -17.87 12.81 -6.86
CA SER A 36 -19.10 12.45 -7.56
C SER A 36 -19.97 11.51 -6.70
N THR A 37 -21.29 11.72 -6.72
CA THR A 37 -22.25 10.81 -6.11
C THR A 37 -22.45 9.52 -6.91
N ASN A 38 -21.97 9.47 -8.15
CA ASN A 38 -22.11 8.30 -9.01
C ASN A 38 -20.96 7.31 -8.76
N PRO A 39 -21.23 6.10 -8.21
CA PRO A 39 -20.18 5.14 -7.86
C PRO A 39 -19.40 4.64 -9.08
N ARG A 40 -20.00 4.64 -10.29
CA ARG A 40 -19.30 4.26 -11.52
C ARG A 40 -18.24 5.30 -11.89
N ILE A 41 -18.57 6.59 -11.79
CA ILE A 41 -17.63 7.69 -12.03
C ILE A 41 -16.48 7.62 -11.03
N VAL A 42 -16.80 7.45 -9.74
CA VAL A 42 -15.78 7.32 -8.68
C VAL A 42 -14.86 6.15 -8.97
N ASN A 43 -15.40 4.95 -9.25
CA ASN A 43 -14.60 3.76 -9.50
C ASN A 43 -13.68 3.91 -10.73
N THR A 44 -14.21 4.41 -11.85
CA THR A 44 -13.39 4.68 -13.05
C THR A 44 -12.29 5.71 -12.75
N THR A 45 -12.60 6.72 -11.94
CA THR A 45 -11.63 7.74 -11.53
C THR A 45 -10.54 7.17 -10.64
N LEU A 46 -10.88 6.31 -9.67
CA LEU A 46 -9.90 5.61 -8.83
C LEU A 46 -8.99 4.70 -9.66
N LEU A 47 -9.54 3.96 -10.63
CA LEU A 47 -8.72 3.11 -11.51
C LEU A 47 -7.69 3.92 -12.31
N LYS A 48 -8.10 5.06 -12.88
CA LYS A 48 -7.19 6.01 -13.55
C LYS A 48 -6.17 6.59 -12.57
N LEU A 49 -6.61 6.99 -11.38
CA LEU A 49 -5.72 7.54 -10.37
C LEU A 49 -4.66 6.53 -9.93
N LYS A 50 -5.06 5.27 -9.70
CA LYS A 50 -4.14 4.18 -9.34
C LYS A 50 -3.08 3.93 -10.41
N SER A 51 -3.43 4.02 -11.70
CA SER A 51 -2.44 3.84 -12.78
C SER A 51 -1.46 5.02 -12.87
N MET A 52 -1.87 6.23 -12.48
CA MET A 52 -1.00 7.41 -12.39
C MET A 52 -0.06 7.36 -11.17
N LEU A 53 -0.53 6.81 -10.04
CA LEU A 53 0.20 6.75 -8.77
C LEU A 53 1.09 5.50 -8.65
N ARG A 54 1.96 5.30 -9.64
CA ARG A 54 2.92 4.18 -9.69
C ARG A 54 4.34 4.56 -9.28
N SER A 55 4.68 5.85 -9.25
CA SER A 55 6.03 6.31 -8.93
C SER A 55 6.04 7.28 -7.76
N ARG A 56 7.19 7.38 -7.08
CA ARG A 56 7.40 8.34 -5.99
C ARG A 56 7.08 9.78 -6.42
N GLN A 57 7.58 10.21 -7.57
CA GLN A 57 7.37 11.58 -8.08
C GLN A 57 5.89 11.90 -8.34
N SER A 58 5.11 10.95 -8.87
CA SER A 58 3.68 11.19 -9.10
C SER A 58 2.89 11.27 -7.79
N ILE A 59 3.31 10.51 -6.77
CA ILE A 59 2.74 10.53 -5.43
C ILE A 59 3.08 11.83 -4.70
N GLU A 60 4.32 12.31 -4.76
CA GLU A 60 4.71 13.60 -4.16
C GLU A 60 3.86 14.76 -4.72
N ARG A 61 3.65 14.81 -6.04
CA ARG A 61 2.75 15.79 -6.67
C ARG A 61 1.29 15.63 -6.27
N PHE A 62 0.84 14.38 -6.06
CA PHE A 62 -0.53 14.11 -5.63
C PHE A 62 -0.79 14.51 -4.17
N MET A 63 0.25 14.40 -3.33
CA MET A 63 0.26 14.73 -1.91
C MET A 63 0.54 16.22 -1.63
N ASP A 64 0.55 17.08 -2.65
CA ASP A 64 0.65 18.53 -2.51
C ASP A 64 -0.28 19.04 -1.38
N PRO A 65 0.24 19.76 -0.38
CA PRO A 65 -0.56 20.30 0.72
C PRO A 65 -1.78 21.14 0.28
N GLN A 66 -1.70 21.80 -0.89
CA GLN A 66 -2.81 22.58 -1.44
C GLN A 66 -3.89 21.71 -2.11
N SER A 67 -3.58 20.45 -2.41
CA SER A 67 -4.48 19.50 -3.05
C SER A 67 -5.34 18.75 -2.03
N GLN A 68 -6.66 18.85 -2.17
CA GLN A 68 -7.61 18.06 -1.37
C GLN A 68 -7.82 16.63 -1.88
N LYS A 69 -7.10 16.19 -2.92
CA LYS A 69 -7.38 14.92 -3.60
C LYS A 69 -7.13 13.70 -2.71
N PHE A 70 -6.07 13.70 -1.90
CA PHE A 70 -5.82 12.61 -0.97
C PHE A 70 -6.94 12.49 0.07
N SER A 71 -7.39 13.63 0.63
CA SER A 71 -8.53 13.65 1.56
C SER A 71 -9.79 13.10 0.93
N ALA A 72 -10.10 13.48 -0.32
CA ALA A 72 -11.24 12.91 -1.04
C ALA A 72 -11.12 11.38 -1.23
N VAL A 73 -9.93 10.84 -1.49
CA VAL A 73 -9.71 9.38 -1.55
C VAL A 73 -9.92 8.71 -0.19
N VAL A 74 -9.50 9.35 0.90
CA VAL A 74 -9.76 8.87 2.26
C VAL A 74 -11.25 8.87 2.56
N ASP A 75 -11.99 9.93 2.19
CA ASP A 75 -13.43 10.00 2.40
C ASP A 75 -14.17 8.90 1.64
N ILE A 76 -13.77 8.63 0.38
CA ILE A 76 -14.29 7.51 -0.41
C ILE A 76 -13.99 6.16 0.27
N PHE A 77 -12.78 5.98 0.80
CA PHE A 77 -12.40 4.79 1.55
C PHE A 77 -13.30 4.58 2.78
N LEU A 78 -13.54 5.64 3.56
CA LEU A 78 -14.39 5.59 4.76
C LEU A 78 -15.83 5.26 4.41
N GLN A 79 -16.37 5.88 3.36
CA GLN A 79 -17.71 5.60 2.89
C GLN A 79 -17.84 4.13 2.45
N ALA A 80 -16.94 3.66 1.60
CA ALA A 80 -16.95 2.28 1.11
C ALA A 80 -16.75 1.24 2.22
N ALA A 81 -15.94 1.56 3.24
CA ALA A 81 -15.76 0.70 4.42
C ALA A 81 -16.99 0.65 5.32
N THR A 82 -17.76 1.74 5.39
CA THR A 82 -19.03 1.78 6.14
C THR A 82 -20.09 0.93 5.44
N GLU A 83 -20.12 0.98 4.11
CA GLU A 83 -21.05 0.22 3.26
C GLU A 83 -20.67 -1.27 3.08
N LEU A 84 -19.68 -1.78 3.81
CA LEU A 84 -19.21 -3.16 3.69
C LEU A 84 -20.32 -4.21 3.86
N ALA A 85 -21.38 -3.88 4.60
CA ALA A 85 -22.56 -4.73 4.78
C ALA A 85 -23.43 -4.86 3.52
N ASN A 86 -23.47 -3.84 2.65
CA ASN A 86 -24.32 -3.78 1.47
C ASN A 86 -23.78 -4.62 0.29
N LYS A 87 -22.48 -4.96 0.32
CA LYS A 87 -21.80 -5.94 -0.58
C LYS A 87 -22.03 -5.74 -2.08
N THR A 88 -22.32 -4.53 -2.55
CA THR A 88 -22.44 -4.29 -4.00
C THR A 88 -21.07 -4.48 -4.66
N PRO A 89 -20.99 -5.12 -5.85
CA PRO A 89 -19.70 -5.31 -6.54
C PRO A 89 -18.93 -4.00 -6.75
N GLU A 90 -19.64 -2.90 -6.98
CA GLU A 90 -19.08 -1.56 -7.13
C GLU A 90 -18.45 -1.03 -5.84
N SER A 91 -19.15 -1.14 -4.69
CA SER A 91 -18.61 -0.66 -3.39
C SER A 91 -17.36 -1.45 -2.99
N LEU A 92 -17.36 -2.76 -3.21
CA LEU A 92 -16.19 -3.62 -2.96
C LEU A 92 -15.00 -3.25 -3.88
N SER A 93 -15.28 -2.93 -5.14
CA SER A 93 -14.27 -2.46 -6.08
C SER A 93 -13.68 -1.11 -5.64
N ILE A 94 -14.54 -0.15 -5.29
CA ILE A 94 -14.14 1.17 -4.76
C ILE A 94 -13.28 1.02 -3.51
N LEU A 95 -13.69 0.16 -2.57
CA LEU A 95 -12.93 -0.15 -1.36
C LEU A 95 -11.53 -0.69 -1.71
N LYS A 96 -11.44 -1.70 -2.59
CA LYS A 96 -10.15 -2.27 -3.02
C LYS A 96 -9.25 -1.22 -3.69
N GLN A 97 -9.80 -0.38 -4.56
CA GLN A 97 -9.01 0.64 -5.27
C GLN A 97 -8.55 1.76 -4.33
N SER A 98 -9.42 2.25 -3.45
CA SER A 98 -9.06 3.29 -2.48
C SER A 98 -7.98 2.80 -1.50
N ILE A 99 -8.11 1.59 -0.95
CA ILE A 99 -7.05 0.95 -0.14
C ILE A 99 -5.74 0.87 -0.93
N SER A 100 -5.80 0.42 -2.19
CA SER A 100 -4.60 0.30 -3.03
C SER A 100 -3.87 1.64 -3.23
N ILE A 101 -4.63 2.72 -3.46
CA ILE A 101 -4.11 4.08 -3.66
C ILE A 101 -3.51 4.61 -2.38
N ILE A 102 -4.21 4.48 -1.25
CA ILE A 102 -3.73 4.93 0.06
C ILE A 102 -2.45 4.17 0.43
N ALA A 103 -2.41 2.85 0.20
CA ALA A 103 -1.21 2.04 0.41
C ALA A 103 -0.03 2.54 -0.44
N ASN A 104 -0.24 2.88 -1.71
CA ASN A 104 0.82 3.46 -2.55
C ASN A 104 1.30 4.80 -1.97
N CYS A 105 0.38 5.67 -1.53
CA CYS A 105 0.75 6.95 -0.94
C CYS A 105 1.57 6.76 0.36
N CYS A 106 1.12 5.88 1.25
CA CYS A 106 1.80 5.55 2.51
C CYS A 106 3.17 4.88 2.29
N ASN A 107 3.41 4.27 1.13
CA ASN A 107 4.72 3.70 0.80
C ASN A 107 5.80 4.77 0.56
N TYR A 108 5.41 5.98 0.15
CA TYR A 108 6.34 7.03 -0.28
C TYR A 108 6.17 8.37 0.46
N SER A 109 5.13 8.52 1.29
CA SER A 109 4.82 9.77 1.98
C SER A 109 4.43 9.53 3.43
N ILE A 110 5.28 9.98 4.35
CA ILE A 110 4.97 9.99 5.79
C ILE A 110 3.71 10.81 6.08
N SER A 111 3.51 11.93 5.37
CA SER A 111 2.30 12.76 5.52
C SER A 111 1.03 12.00 5.17
N ALA A 112 1.07 11.04 4.24
CA ALA A 112 -0.06 10.16 3.99
C ALA A 112 -0.34 9.25 5.19
N CYS A 113 0.70 8.66 5.78
CA CYS A 113 0.59 7.82 6.97
C CYS A 113 0.01 8.59 8.16
N LEU A 114 0.52 9.79 8.44
CA LEU A 114 0.04 10.64 9.53
C LEU A 114 -1.41 11.11 9.29
N LYS A 115 -1.78 11.41 8.05
CA LYS A 115 -3.19 11.73 7.74
C LYS A 115 -4.11 10.55 8.06
N MET A 116 -3.66 9.31 7.89
CA MET A 116 -4.45 8.10 8.19
C MET A 116 -4.59 7.81 9.70
N THR A 117 -3.77 8.40 10.57
CA THR A 117 -3.91 8.25 12.03
C THR A 117 -4.94 9.20 12.64
N ALA A 118 -5.49 10.13 11.85
CA ALA A 118 -6.49 11.06 12.34
C ALA A 118 -7.70 10.32 12.94
N GLN A 119 -8.10 10.70 14.16
CA GLN A 119 -9.16 10.00 14.92
C GLN A 119 -10.45 9.77 14.12
N ARG A 120 -10.85 10.75 13.30
CA ARG A 120 -12.05 10.67 12.45
C ARG A 120 -12.06 9.50 11.45
N ILE A 121 -10.90 8.96 11.12
CA ILE A 121 -10.75 7.88 10.14
C ILE A 121 -11.01 6.52 10.81
N ALA A 122 -10.75 6.40 12.12
CA ALA A 122 -10.85 5.12 12.84
C ALA A 122 -10.17 3.96 12.09
N PHE A 123 -9.00 4.23 11.48
CA PHE A 123 -8.33 3.32 10.55
C PHE A 123 -8.15 1.90 11.10
N THR A 124 -7.72 1.77 12.35
CA THR A 124 -7.44 0.47 12.96
C THR A 124 -8.69 -0.40 13.08
N HIS A 125 -9.82 0.18 13.47
CA HIS A 125 -11.11 -0.52 13.52
C HIS A 125 -11.60 -0.95 12.13
N ILE A 126 -11.40 -0.10 11.11
CA ILE A 126 -11.75 -0.46 9.73
C ILE A 126 -10.90 -1.63 9.23
N ALA A 127 -9.59 -1.61 9.52
CA ALA A 127 -8.69 -2.70 9.15
C ALA A 127 -9.11 -4.04 9.78
N VAL A 128 -9.45 -4.04 11.08
CA VAL A 128 -9.98 -5.23 11.78
C VAL A 128 -11.22 -5.76 11.06
N ARG A 129 -12.21 -4.90 10.80
CA ARG A 129 -13.45 -5.30 10.10
C ARG A 129 -13.18 -5.90 8.72
N ILE A 130 -12.19 -5.38 7.98
CA ILE A 130 -11.81 -5.91 6.67
C ILE A 130 -11.17 -7.29 6.78
N PHE A 131 -10.28 -7.50 7.77
CA PHE A 131 -9.66 -8.81 7.99
C PHE A 131 -10.67 -9.87 8.44
N GLU A 132 -11.61 -9.49 9.31
CA GLU A 132 -12.68 -10.36 9.81
C GLU A 132 -13.77 -10.67 8.77
N SER A 133 -13.88 -9.87 7.71
CA SER A 133 -14.91 -10.09 6.70
C SER A 133 -14.68 -11.40 5.95
N GLY A 134 -15.61 -12.35 6.10
CA GLY A 134 -15.61 -13.61 5.35
C GLY A 134 -15.99 -13.46 3.87
N THR A 135 -16.55 -12.31 3.47
CA THR A 135 -17.01 -12.08 2.09
C THR A 135 -16.06 -11.25 1.24
N LEU A 136 -15.04 -10.65 1.84
CA LEU A 136 -14.04 -9.89 1.09
C LEU A 136 -13.05 -10.84 0.41
N ALA A 137 -12.81 -10.58 -0.88
CA ALA A 137 -11.78 -11.26 -1.64
C ALA A 137 -10.40 -11.08 -0.98
N GLN A 138 -9.58 -12.13 -1.03
CA GLN A 138 -8.25 -12.13 -0.40
C GLN A 138 -7.35 -11.00 -0.88
N ASP A 139 -7.40 -10.64 -2.17
CA ASP A 139 -6.69 -9.47 -2.71
C ASP A 139 -6.96 -8.16 -1.94
N CYS A 140 -8.20 -7.98 -1.45
CA CYS A 140 -8.58 -6.81 -0.69
C CYS A 140 -7.90 -6.83 0.70
N LYS A 141 -7.91 -7.99 1.37
CA LYS A 141 -7.21 -8.21 2.63
C LYS A 141 -5.70 -8.03 2.49
N THR A 142 -5.09 -8.59 1.44
CA THR A 142 -3.68 -8.36 1.10
C THR A 142 -3.37 -6.89 0.89
N SER A 143 -4.26 -6.15 0.20
CA SER A 143 -4.09 -4.71 0.00
C SER A 143 -4.17 -3.93 1.31
N MET A 144 -5.06 -4.33 2.23
CA MET A 144 -5.16 -3.73 3.56
C MET A 144 -3.94 -4.07 4.42
N ALA A 145 -3.48 -5.32 4.43
CA ALA A 145 -2.26 -5.74 5.12
C ALA A 145 -1.04 -4.96 4.61
N ARG A 146 -0.97 -4.71 3.29
CA ARG A 146 0.08 -3.87 2.69
C ARG A 146 0.01 -2.42 3.19
N LEU A 147 -1.19 -1.85 3.31
CA LEU A 147 -1.40 -0.52 3.87
C LEU A 147 -0.94 -0.46 5.34
N VAL A 148 -1.38 -1.40 6.18
CA VAL A 148 -0.96 -1.51 7.58
C VAL A 148 0.56 -1.64 7.69
N ALA A 149 1.18 -2.46 6.85
CA ALA A 149 2.63 -2.60 6.82
C ALA A 149 3.37 -1.30 6.45
N ASN A 150 2.83 -0.53 5.50
CA ASN A 150 3.40 0.78 5.15
C ASN A 150 3.22 1.80 6.29
N MET A 151 2.10 1.75 7.01
CA MET A 151 1.89 2.55 8.23
C MET A 151 2.92 2.20 9.32
N CYS A 152 3.24 0.91 9.49
CA CYS A 152 4.21 0.45 10.47
C CYS A 152 5.67 0.80 10.12
N ALA A 153 5.94 1.40 8.95
CA ALA A 153 7.28 1.87 8.58
C ALA A 153 7.68 3.17 9.30
N HIS A 154 6.73 3.89 9.91
CA HIS A 154 6.98 5.13 10.65
C HIS A 154 6.45 5.03 12.07
N LYS A 155 7.20 5.58 13.03
CA LYS A 155 6.94 5.43 14.47
C LYS A 155 5.53 5.85 14.87
N GLU A 156 5.11 7.08 14.53
CA GLU A 156 3.81 7.62 14.98
C GLU A 156 2.62 6.81 14.44
N SER A 157 2.65 6.42 13.17
CA SER A 157 1.63 5.57 12.57
C SER A 157 1.68 4.12 13.06
N ALA A 158 2.87 3.59 13.35
CA ALA A 158 3.05 2.30 13.99
C ALA A 158 2.44 2.27 15.39
N MET A 159 2.62 3.33 16.19
CA MET A 159 2.01 3.46 17.52
C MET A 159 0.48 3.49 17.43
N CYS A 160 -0.09 4.16 16.42
CA CYS A 160 -1.53 4.12 16.17
C CYS A 160 -2.01 2.68 15.90
N VAL A 161 -1.29 1.89 15.10
CA VAL A 161 -1.62 0.48 14.86
C VAL A 161 -1.47 -0.36 16.14
N ALA A 162 -0.38 -0.20 16.88
CA ALA A 162 -0.11 -0.92 18.12
C ALA A 162 -1.13 -0.62 19.23
N SER A 163 -1.72 0.57 19.23
CA SER A 163 -2.75 0.96 20.21
C SER A 163 -4.07 0.18 20.08
N ASN A 164 -4.24 -0.62 19.03
CA ASN A 164 -5.40 -1.49 18.84
C ASN A 164 -4.95 -2.98 18.88
N PRO A 165 -5.04 -3.65 20.05
CA PRO A 165 -4.62 -5.04 20.20
C PRO A 165 -5.34 -6.00 19.23
N SER A 166 -6.64 -5.78 18.99
CA SER A 166 -7.40 -6.61 18.05
C SER A 166 -6.83 -6.58 16.63
N LEU A 167 -6.31 -5.43 16.19
CA LEU A 167 -5.63 -5.35 14.89
C LEU A 167 -4.33 -6.16 14.90
N VAL A 168 -3.55 -6.08 15.97
CA VAL A 168 -2.31 -6.85 16.14
C VAL A 168 -2.61 -8.35 16.11
N ASP A 169 -3.62 -8.81 16.85
CA ASP A 169 -4.04 -10.21 16.84
C ASP A 169 -4.45 -10.67 15.44
N ARG A 170 -5.19 -9.84 14.69
CA ARG A 170 -5.56 -10.16 13.31
C ARG A 170 -4.35 -10.23 12.38
N LEU A 171 -3.32 -9.40 12.58
CA LEU A 171 -2.06 -9.52 11.83
C LEU A 171 -1.33 -10.83 12.16
N VAL A 172 -1.34 -11.27 13.42
CA VAL A 172 -0.74 -12.55 13.81
C VAL A 172 -1.50 -13.72 13.18
N LEU A 173 -2.83 -13.70 13.19
CA LEU A 173 -3.64 -14.72 12.53
C LEU A 173 -3.42 -14.76 11.01
N LEU A 174 -3.19 -13.62 10.37
CA LEU A 174 -2.83 -13.58 8.94
C LEU A 174 -1.49 -14.27 8.65
N LEU A 175 -0.61 -14.48 9.63
CA LEU A 175 0.62 -15.24 9.42
C LEU A 175 0.37 -16.75 9.22
N GLU A 176 -0.80 -17.24 9.61
CA GLU A 176 -1.18 -18.64 9.46
C GLU A 176 -1.74 -18.93 8.07
N THR A 177 -1.96 -17.91 7.23
CA THR A 177 -2.38 -18.08 5.85
C THR A 177 -1.17 -18.32 4.94
N ASP A 178 -1.33 -19.13 3.90
CA ASP A 178 -0.28 -19.39 2.91
C ASP A 178 -0.44 -18.50 1.66
N ASP A 179 -0.64 -17.19 1.88
CA ASP A 179 -0.86 -16.23 0.80
C ASP A 179 -0.07 -14.93 0.98
N ALA A 180 -0.21 -14.01 0.02
CA ALA A 180 0.50 -12.74 0.02
C ALA A 180 0.17 -11.84 1.23
N SER A 181 -0.97 -12.05 1.91
CA SER A 181 -1.33 -11.29 3.10
C SER A 181 -0.44 -11.64 4.29
N ALA A 182 -0.01 -12.90 4.44
CA ALA A 182 0.95 -13.32 5.47
C ALA A 182 2.29 -12.59 5.35
N THR A 183 2.79 -12.42 4.12
CA THR A 183 4.02 -11.66 3.86
C THR A 183 3.88 -10.19 4.27
N GLN A 184 2.71 -9.58 4.00
CA GLN A 184 2.44 -8.21 4.40
C GLN A 184 2.25 -8.07 5.92
N ALA A 185 1.59 -9.02 6.56
CA ALA A 185 1.42 -9.07 8.01
C ALA A 185 2.76 -9.19 8.72
N LEU A 186 3.66 -10.06 8.25
CA LEU A 186 5.02 -10.19 8.77
C LEU A 186 5.79 -8.87 8.64
N ARG A 187 5.65 -8.17 7.51
CA ARG A 187 6.26 -6.84 7.31
C ARG A 187 5.71 -5.82 8.30
N ALA A 188 4.40 -5.82 8.55
CA ALA A 188 3.79 -4.93 9.54
C ALA A 188 4.30 -5.21 10.95
N ILE A 189 4.33 -6.48 11.37
CA ILE A 189 4.81 -6.91 12.68
C ILE A 189 6.28 -6.52 12.89
N ARG A 190 7.14 -6.73 11.88
CA ARG A 190 8.53 -6.27 11.94
C ARG A 190 8.64 -4.76 12.13
N GLY A 191 7.78 -3.97 11.46
CA GLY A 191 7.70 -2.52 11.64
C GLY A 191 7.30 -2.12 13.06
N LEU A 192 6.29 -2.80 13.64
CA LEU A 192 5.86 -2.58 15.03
C LEU A 192 6.99 -2.90 16.02
N ILE A 193 7.68 -4.02 15.83
CA ILE A 193 8.83 -4.43 16.63
C ILE A 193 9.94 -3.37 16.52
N ALA A 194 10.31 -2.94 15.31
CA ALA A 194 11.32 -1.91 15.11
C ALA A 194 10.97 -0.58 15.79
N CYS A 195 9.69 -0.19 15.81
CA CYS A 195 9.23 1.04 16.44
C CYS A 195 9.08 0.95 17.97
N SER A 196 8.93 -0.26 18.52
CA SER A 196 8.79 -0.50 19.97
C SER A 196 10.11 -0.52 20.74
N TYR A 197 11.26 -0.59 20.05
CA TYR A 197 12.59 -0.51 20.67
C TYR A 197 13.01 0.90 21.15
N ILE A 198 12.10 1.88 21.14
CA ILE A 198 12.34 3.17 21.80
C ILE A 198 11.72 3.12 23.20
N LYS A 199 12.44 2.46 24.12
CA LYS A 199 12.37 2.49 25.61
C LYS A 199 10.97 2.49 26.25
N GLU A 200 10.53 1.29 26.70
CA GLU A 200 9.51 1.00 27.76
C GLU A 200 8.08 1.60 27.58
N PRO A 201 6.95 0.94 27.94
CA PRO A 201 6.68 -0.45 28.34
C PRO A 201 5.60 -1.09 27.42
N LEU A 202 5.99 -1.74 26.31
CA LEU A 202 5.07 -2.61 25.57
C LEU A 202 5.07 -4.06 26.10
N ALA A 203 5.99 -4.39 27.01
CA ALA A 203 6.13 -5.71 27.60
C ALA A 203 4.96 -6.11 28.51
N GLU A 204 4.23 -5.15 29.11
CA GLU A 204 3.05 -5.44 29.94
C GLU A 204 1.77 -5.65 29.12
N VAL A 205 1.62 -4.95 27.98
CA VAL A 205 0.43 -5.10 27.11
C VAL A 205 0.56 -6.30 26.17
N MET A 206 1.80 -6.75 25.91
CA MET A 206 2.10 -7.89 25.05
C MET A 206 2.88 -8.97 25.82
N GLY A 207 2.28 -9.54 26.87
CA GLY A 207 2.83 -10.64 27.68
C GLY A 207 3.25 -11.90 26.90
N ASP A 208 3.03 -11.94 25.59
CA ASP A 208 3.38 -13.03 24.67
C ASP A 208 4.33 -12.59 23.54
N PHE A 209 5.21 -11.59 23.77
CA PHE A 209 6.28 -11.27 22.81
C PHE A 209 7.15 -12.50 22.49
N THR A 210 7.26 -13.44 23.43
CA THR A 210 7.91 -14.74 23.23
C THR A 210 7.18 -15.56 22.17
N VAL A 211 5.85 -15.66 22.21
CA VAL A 211 5.05 -16.40 21.22
C VAL A 211 5.18 -15.75 19.84
N LEU A 212 5.11 -14.42 19.77
CA LEU A 212 5.29 -13.68 18.52
C LEU A 212 6.72 -13.84 17.97
N TYR A 213 7.73 -13.77 18.84
CA TYR A 213 9.13 -14.03 18.48
C TYR A 213 9.31 -15.46 17.98
N TRP A 214 8.73 -16.46 18.65
CA TRP A 214 8.78 -17.86 18.22
C TRP A 214 8.03 -18.10 16.90
N GLN A 215 6.90 -17.44 16.69
CA GLN A 215 6.15 -17.50 15.43
C GLN A 215 6.98 -16.88 14.29
N ILE A 216 7.65 -15.75 14.54
CA ILE A 216 8.54 -15.10 13.58
C ILE A 216 9.78 -15.98 13.30
N ALA A 217 10.40 -16.56 14.33
CA ALA A 217 11.55 -17.45 14.21
C ALA A 217 11.18 -18.71 13.41
N ARG A 218 10.00 -19.28 13.66
CA ARG A 218 9.44 -20.41 12.89
C ARG A 218 9.22 -20.05 11.42
N LEU A 219 8.64 -18.88 11.13
CA LEU A 219 8.46 -18.40 9.74
C LEU A 219 9.78 -18.08 9.03
N GLN A 220 10.84 -17.83 9.79
CA GLN A 220 12.20 -17.64 9.26
C GLN A 220 12.98 -18.95 9.11
N GLY A 221 12.37 -20.10 9.43
CA GLY A 221 13.04 -21.40 9.38
C GLY A 221 14.15 -21.57 10.42
N ILE A 222 14.13 -20.78 11.49
CA ILE A 222 15.08 -20.91 12.60
C ILE A 222 14.66 -22.15 13.40
N ASP A 223 15.40 -23.24 13.20
CA ASP A 223 15.08 -24.55 13.73
C ASP A 223 15.20 -24.60 15.27
N HIS A 224 14.28 -25.30 15.92
CA HIS A 224 14.07 -25.33 17.38
C HIS A 224 15.25 -25.93 18.17
N ARG A 225 16.24 -26.54 17.50
CA ARG A 225 17.32 -27.27 18.16
C ARG A 225 18.46 -26.40 18.70
N GLU A 226 18.65 -25.17 18.21
CA GLU A 226 19.78 -24.32 18.65
C GLU A 226 19.50 -23.44 19.87
N SER A 227 18.24 -23.23 20.24
CA SER A 227 17.85 -22.21 21.24
C SER A 227 17.67 -22.74 22.67
N ARG A 228 17.79 -24.06 22.92
CA ARG A 228 17.80 -24.62 24.29
C ARG A 228 19.16 -24.57 24.99
N LEU A 229 20.22 -24.17 24.29
CA LEU A 229 21.60 -24.18 24.83
C LEU A 229 22.14 -22.78 25.19
N ASN A 230 21.35 -21.71 25.04
CA ASN A 230 21.80 -20.36 25.40
C ASN A 230 20.62 -19.50 25.91
N PRO A 231 20.49 -19.28 27.23
CA PRO A 231 19.58 -18.25 27.72
C PRO A 231 20.21 -16.89 27.40
N ALA A 232 19.57 -16.15 26.49
CA ALA A 232 19.95 -14.83 25.95
C ALA A 232 21.13 -14.83 24.96
N PRO A 233 20.87 -15.13 23.68
CA PRO A 233 21.69 -14.54 22.63
C PRO A 233 21.42 -13.03 22.63
N SER A 234 22.48 -12.24 22.82
CA SER A 234 22.49 -10.82 22.43
C SER A 234 22.32 -10.75 20.92
N PHE A 235 21.08 -10.84 20.44
CA PHE A 235 20.76 -10.74 19.02
C PHE A 235 20.97 -9.29 18.58
N ARG A 236 22.14 -9.01 18.01
CA ARG A 236 22.23 -7.96 17.00
C ARG A 236 21.37 -8.43 15.84
N ILE A 237 20.20 -7.80 15.67
CA ILE A 237 19.45 -7.89 14.43
C ILE A 237 20.36 -7.28 13.36
N SER A 238 21.11 -8.11 12.65
CA SER A 238 21.71 -7.71 11.37
C SER A 238 20.55 -7.52 10.41
N LEU A 239 19.95 -6.33 10.46
CA LEU A 239 19.05 -5.86 9.41
C LEU A 239 19.83 -5.98 8.10
N PRO A 240 19.30 -6.66 7.06
CA PRO A 240 19.90 -6.53 5.75
C PRO A 240 19.95 -5.04 5.41
N ALA A 241 21.14 -4.55 5.05
CA ALA A 241 21.38 -3.20 4.61
C ALA A 241 20.69 -2.96 3.25
N VAL A 242 19.37 -2.87 3.26
CA VAL A 242 18.55 -2.46 2.12
C VAL A 242 17.43 -1.55 2.63
N PHE A 243 17.85 -0.43 3.20
CA PHE A 243 17.13 0.83 3.07
C PHE A 243 18.18 1.88 2.74
N PRO A 244 18.21 2.44 1.52
CA PRO A 244 18.92 3.69 1.32
C PRO A 244 18.24 4.72 2.22
N SER A 245 18.96 5.14 3.26
CA SER A 245 18.68 6.33 4.03
C SER A 245 18.57 7.51 3.07
N ALA A 246 17.34 7.94 2.79
CA ALA A 246 17.08 9.20 2.12
C ALA A 246 16.86 10.27 3.20
N TYR A 247 17.94 10.58 3.92
CA TYR A 247 18.06 11.78 4.74
C TYR A 247 19.51 12.27 4.61
N GLU A 248 19.77 12.96 3.51
CA GLU A 248 20.76 14.02 3.40
C GLU A 248 20.46 14.84 2.14
N ARG A 249 20.21 16.15 2.37
CA ARG A 249 19.78 17.24 1.47
C ARG A 249 18.28 17.50 1.38
#